data_AF-A0A1E3VJ90-F1
#
_entry.id   AF-A0A1E3VJ90-F1
#
_cell.length_a   1.000
_cell.length_b   1.000
_cell.length_c   1.000
_cell.angle_alpha   90.00
_cell.angle_beta   90.00
_cell.angle_gamma   90.00
#
_symmetry.space_group_name_H-M   'P 1'
#
loop_
_entity.id
_entity.type
_entity.pdbx_description
1 polymer ?
#
loop_
_entity_poly.entity_id
_entity_poly.type
_entity_poly.pdbx_seq_one_letter_code
_entity_poly.pdbx_strand_id
1 'polypeptide(L)' 'MNTPTLSYKNHRFPPQIIACAIWQYFRFPLSLRLVEEMLLGRGIVVSYETIRRMGRKFGAAYAKRLRRKMPSRQDMWHLD' A
#
# COMPACT_ATOMS: atom_id res chain seq x y z
N MET A 1 -13.03 5.68 -16.82
CA MET A 1 -12.76 6.24 -15.46
C MET A 1 -11.25 6.44 -15.28
N ASN A 2 -10.75 7.68 -15.32
CA ASN A 2 -9.34 7.99 -15.05
C ASN A 2 -8.94 7.47 -13.67
N THR A 3 -8.16 6.39 -13.63
CA THR A 3 -7.39 6.07 -12.43
C THR A 3 -6.22 7.03 -12.43
N PRO A 4 -5.99 7.83 -11.36
CA PRO A 4 -4.79 8.63 -11.30
C PRO A 4 -3.60 7.67 -11.42
N THR A 5 -2.79 7.89 -12.44
CA THR A 5 -1.53 7.18 -12.64
C THR A 5 -0.60 7.59 -11.51
N LEU A 6 -0.26 6.63 -10.65
CA LEU A 6 0.64 6.86 -9.52
C LEU A 6 2.05 7.16 -10.03
N SER A 7 2.51 8.40 -9.87
CA SER A 7 3.88 8.80 -10.21
C SER A 7 4.79 8.70 -8.99
N TYR A 8 5.79 7.83 -9.06
CA TYR A 8 6.80 7.65 -8.02
C TYR A 8 8.05 8.51 -8.23
N LYS A 9 8.04 9.47 -9.17
CA LYS A 9 9.17 10.36 -9.43
C LYS A 9 9.56 11.16 -8.18
N ASN A 10 10.85 11.42 -8.01
CA ASN A 10 11.43 12.23 -6.93
C ASN A 10 11.22 11.65 -5.52
N HIS A 11 11.31 10.33 -5.35
CA HIS A 11 11.34 9.69 -4.03
C HIS A 11 12.68 9.00 -3.82
N ARG A 12 13.16 9.04 -2.58
CA ARG A 12 14.39 8.35 -2.15
C ARG A 12 14.31 6.83 -2.32
N PHE A 13 13.12 6.26 -2.16
CA PHE A 13 12.91 4.82 -2.20
C PHE A 13 12.42 4.37 -3.58
N PRO A 14 12.84 3.17 -4.02
CA PRO A 14 12.37 2.64 -5.29
C PRO A 14 10.85 2.39 -5.24
N PRO A 15 10.15 2.49 -6.39
CA PRO A 15 8.70 2.38 -6.47
C PRO A 15 8.15 1.10 -5.82
N GLN A 16 8.88 -0.01 -5.90
CA GLN A 16 8.48 -1.30 -5.33
C GLN A 16 8.37 -1.23 -3.80
N ILE A 17 9.29 -0.53 -3.13
CA ILE A 17 9.29 -0.39 -1.67
C ILE A 17 8.14 0.51 -1.23
N ILE A 18 7.95 1.63 -1.92
CA ILE A 18 6.83 2.55 -1.69
C ILE A 18 5.50 1.81 -1.86
N ALA A 19 5.36 1.05 -2.94
CA ALA A 19 4.17 0.27 -3.22
C ALA A 19 3.92 -0.78 -2.14
N CYS A 20 4.95 -1.53 -1.76
CA CYS A 20 4.86 -2.61 -0.76
C CYS A 20 4.47 -2.07 0.63
N ALA A 21 5.08 -0.96 1.06
CA ALA A 21 4.80 -0.33 2.36
C ALA A 21 3.35 0.17 2.45
N ILE A 22 2.91 0.91 1.42
CA ILE A 22 1.57 1.49 1.38
C ILE A 22 0.52 0.41 1.21
N TRP A 23 0.77 -0.58 0.35
CA TRP A 23 -0.15 -1.69 0.18
C TRP A 23 -0.35 -2.46 1.49
N GLN A 24 0.72 -2.81 2.22
CA GLN A 24 0.60 -3.45 3.54
C GLN A 24 -0.21 -2.62 4.52
N TYR A 25 0.09 -1.31 4.63
CA TYR A 25 -0.61 -0.41 5.54
C TYR A 25 -2.11 -0.27 5.24
N PHE A 26 -2.51 -0.23 3.96
CA PHE A 26 -3.93 -0.07 3.59
C PHE A 26 -4.68 -1.39 3.44
N ARG A 27 -3.99 -2.53 3.30
CA ARG A 27 -4.61 -3.85 3.08
C ARG A 27 -4.86 -4.63 4.37
N PHE A 28 -4.02 -4.42 5.39
CA PHE A 28 -4.05 -5.15 6.65
C PHE A 28 -4.23 -4.17 7.82
N PRO A 29 -4.73 -4.62 8.99
CA PRO A 29 -4.87 -3.80 10.19
C PRO A 29 -3.51 -3.59 10.89
N LEU A 30 -2.51 -3.10 10.16
CA LEU A 30 -1.16 -2.85 10.67
C LEU A 30 -1.02 -1.38 11.09
N SER A 31 -0.35 -1.15 12.22
CA SER A 31 0.14 0.20 12.53
C SER A 31 1.31 0.55 11.60
N LEU A 32 1.52 1.84 11.34
CA LEU A 32 2.68 2.30 10.55
C LEU A 32 4.02 1.87 11.16
N ARG A 33 4.09 1.75 12.50
CA ARG A 33 5.28 1.25 13.21
C ARG A 33 5.55 -0.21 12.89
N LEU A 34 4.50 -1.02 12.83
CA LEU A 34 4.65 -2.42 12.45
C LEU A 34 5.11 -2.57 10.99
N VAL A 35 4.65 -1.71 10.08
CA VAL A 35 5.15 -1.69 8.69
C VAL A 35 6.63 -1.30 8.63
N GLU A 36 7.07 -0.33 9.44
CA GLU A 36 8.49 0.04 9.60
C GLU A 36 9.33 -1.17 10.05
N GLU A 37 8.91 -1.87 11.11
CA GLU A 37 9.60 -3.06 11.62
C GLU A 37 9.63 -4.21 10.61
N MET A 38 8.54 -4.44 9.87
CA MET A 38 8.50 -5.47 8.82
C MET A 38 9.45 -5.17 7.66
N LEU A 39 9.63 -3.89 7.32
CA LEU A 39 10.62 -3.49 6.31
C LEU A 39 12.04 -3.59 6.87
N LEU A 40 12.24 -3.24 8.14
CA LEU A 40 13.52 -3.39 8.81
C LEU A 40 13.98 -4.85 8.86
N GLY A 41 13.07 -5.79 9.17
CA GLY A 41 13.34 -7.22 9.12
C GLY A 41 13.73 -7.75 7.73
N ARG A 42 13.46 -6.97 6.67
CA ARG A 42 13.89 -7.24 5.29
C ARG A 42 15.16 -6.45 4.89
N GLY A 43 15.84 -5.82 5.85
CA GLY A 43 17.02 -4.99 5.61
C GLY A 43 16.72 -3.61 5.03
N ILE A 44 15.46 -3.17 5.02
CA ILE A 44 15.03 -1.92 4.42
C ILE A 44 14.73 -0.90 5.51
N VAL A 45 15.65 0.05 5.71
CA VAL A 45 15.51 1.10 6.73
C VAL A 45 14.62 2.22 6.20
N VAL A 46 13.35 2.22 6.62
CA VAL A 46 12.36 3.26 6.28
C VAL A 46 11.67 3.71 7.56
N SER A 47 11.79 5.00 7.89
CA SER A 47 11.14 5.52 9.10
C SER A 47 9.61 5.53 8.98
N TYR A 48 8.91 5.30 10.10
CA TYR A 48 7.47 5.55 10.30
C TYR A 48 7.00 6.84 9.62
N GLU A 49 7.73 7.94 9.80
CA GLU A 49 7.35 9.24 9.26
C GLU A 49 7.40 9.27 7.74
N THR A 50 8.34 8.53 7.15
CA THR A 50 8.44 8.37 5.70
C THR A 50 7.22 7.61 5.17
N ILE A 51 6.85 6.50 5.81
CA ILE A 51 5.66 5.73 5.46
C ILE A 51 4.41 6.60 5.60
N ARG A 52 4.31 7.41 6.66
CA ARG A 52 3.20 8.36 6.87
C ARG A 52 3.09 9.38 5.73
N ARG A 53 4.20 10.00 5.31
CA ARG A 53 4.22 10.96 4.19
C ARG A 53 3.83 10.29 2.87
N MET A 54 4.35 9.09 2.61
CA MET A 54 3.97 8.29 1.44
C MET A 54 2.48 7.93 1.46
N GLY A 55 1.95 7.53 2.61
CA GLY A 55 0.53 7.22 2.81
C GLY A 55 -0.37 8.43 2.53
N ARG A 56 0.01 9.63 2.96
CA ARG A 56 -0.72 10.86 2.61
C ARG A 56 -0.74 11.13 1.10
N LYS A 57 0.38 10.89 0.41
CA LYS A 57 0.52 11.17 -1.03
C LYS A 57 -0.18 10.14 -1.92
N PHE A 58 -0.02 8.85 -1.62
CA PHE A 58 -0.45 7.76 -2.50
C PHE A 58 -1.63 6.95 -1.97
N GLY A 59 -1.91 7.06 -0.67
CA GLY A 59 -2.87 6.20 0.03
C GLY A 59 -4.27 6.22 -0.58
N ALA A 60 -4.76 7.39 -1.00
CA ALA A 60 -6.06 7.51 -1.65
C ALA A 60 -6.19 6.63 -2.91
N ALA A 61 -5.14 6.58 -3.74
CA ALA A 61 -5.14 5.76 -4.95
C ALA A 61 -5.06 4.26 -4.62
N TYR A 62 -4.26 3.88 -3.60
CA TYR A 62 -4.20 2.50 -3.10
C TYR A 62 -5.53 2.05 -2.52
N ALA A 63 -6.14 2.83 -1.63
CA ALA A 63 -7.44 2.55 -1.05
C ALA A 63 -8.53 2.40 -2.12
N LYS A 64 -8.54 3.28 -3.13
CA LYS A 64 -9.48 3.17 -4.26
C LYS A 64 -9.28 1.89 -5.07
N ARG A 65 -8.03 1.49 -5.34
CA ARG A 65 -7.72 0.24 -6.03
C ARG A 65 -8.11 -0.99 -5.21
N LEU A 66 -7.88 -0.97 -3.90
CA LEU A 66 -8.26 -2.05 -2.99
C LEU A 66 -9.78 -2.23 -2.89
N ARG A 67 -10.54 -1.14 -2.76
CA ARG A 67 -12.01 -1.18 -2.75
C ARG A 67 -12.60 -1.73 -4.06
N ARG A 68 -11.97 -1.44 -5.20
CA ARG A 68 -12.39 -2.00 -6.50
C ARG A 68 -12.08 -3.49 -6.66
N LYS A 69 -11.11 -4.00 -5.91
CA LYS A 69 -10.73 -5.42 -5.89
C LYS A 69 -11.48 -6.22 -4.81
N MET A 70 -12.37 -5.59 -4.03
CA MET A 70 -13.22 -6.38 -3.14
C MET A 70 -14.12 -7.28 -4.00
N PRO A 71 -14.22 -8.57 -3.66
CA PRO A 71 -15.05 -9.50 -4.42
C PRO A 71 -16.46 -8.95 -4.50
N SER A 72 -17.00 -8.92 -5.72
CA SER A 72 -18.42 -8.66 -5.91
C SER A 72 -19.20 -9.80 -5.24
N ARG A 73 -20.45 -9.55 -4.87
CA ARG A 73 -21.36 -10.62 -4.41
C ARG A 73 -21.54 -11.74 -5.46
N GLN A 74 -21.10 -11.48 -6.70
CA GLN A 74 -21.06 -12.41 -7.83
C GLN A 74 -19.76 -13.25 -7.89
N ASP A 75 -18.68 -12.84 -7.19
CA ASP A 75 -17.43 -13.61 -7.06
C ASP A 75 -17.52 -14.64 -5.91
N MET A 76 -18.72 -15.15 -5.66
CA MET A 76 -18.95 -16.19 -4.66
C MET A 76 -18.49 -17.51 -5.26
N TRP A 77 -17.40 -18.04 -4.74
CA TRP A 77 -16.91 -19.36 -5.11
C TRP A 77 -17.97 -20.39 -4.69
N HIS A 78 -18.66 -20.94 -5.68
CA HIS A 78 -19.43 -22.16 -5.48
C HIS A 78 -18.40 -23.29 -5.36
N LEU A 79 -18.33 -23.89 -4.17
CA LEU A 79 -17.58 -25.12 -3.96
C LEU A 79 -18.39 -26.23 -4.64
N ASP A 80 -17.96 -26.65 -5.83
CA ASP A 80 -18.43 -27.88 -6.47
C ASP A 80 -17.68 -29.08 -5.88
#